data_AF-A0AAD7J3Q8-F1
#
_entry.id   AF-A0AAD7J3Q8-F1
#
_cell.length_a   1.000
_cell.length_b   1.000
_cell.length_c   1.000
_cell.angle_alpha   90.00
_cell.angle_beta   90.00
_cell.angle_gamma   90.00
#
_symmetry.space_group_name_H-M   'P 1'
#
loop_
_entity.id
_entity.type
_entity.pdbx_description
1 polymer ?
#
loop_
_entity_poly.entity_id
_entity_poly.type
_entity_poly.pdbx_seq_one_letter_code
_entity_poly.pdbx_strand_id
1 'polypeptide(L)' 'RKRGRLPKETTDFLKAWLHSHAAHPYPSEIEKKQMCHATGLSMSQVSNWMINVGVLSIY' A
#
# COMPACT_ATOMS: atom_id res chain seq x y z
N ARG A 1 -3.81 -18.13 -8.63
CA ARG A 1 -3.12 -17.44 -7.51
C ARG A 1 -4.19 -16.78 -6.64
N LYS A 2 -4.51 -17.37 -5.48
CA LYS A 2 -5.61 -16.90 -4.61
C LYS A 2 -5.38 -15.44 -4.25
N ARG A 3 -6.35 -14.56 -4.53
CA ARG A 3 -6.40 -13.18 -4.00
C ARG A 3 -6.69 -13.27 -2.50
N GLY A 4 -5.69 -13.69 -1.73
CA GLY A 4 -5.76 -13.57 -0.28
C GLY A 4 -5.78 -12.08 0.04
N ARG A 5 -6.79 -11.62 0.79
CA ARG A 5 -6.75 -10.30 1.39
C ARG A 5 -5.44 -10.19 2.16
N LEU A 6 -4.75 -9.06 2.03
CA LEU A 6 -3.55 -8.80 2.82
C LEU A 6 -3.90 -8.87 4.32
N PRO A 7 -2.96 -9.28 5.18
CA PRO A 7 -3.16 -9.25 6.62
C PRO A 7 -3.60 -7.86 7.08
N LYS A 8 -4.46 -7.81 8.11
CA LYS A 8 -4.99 -6.55 8.62
C LYS A 8 -3.87 -5.58 8.99
N GLU A 9 -2.84 -6.08 9.67
CA GLU A 9 -1.66 -5.31 10.08
C GLU A 9 -0.93 -4.67 8.88
N THR A 10 -0.71 -5.45 7.81
CA THR A 10 -0.15 -4.95 6.55
C THR A 10 -1.01 -3.85 5.94
N THR A 11 -2.33 -4.05 5.90
CA THR A 11 -3.24 -3.02 5.36
C THR A 11 -3.33 -1.80 6.23
N ASP A 12 -3.17 -1.93 7.55
CA ASP A 12 -3.22 -0.82 8.51
C ASP A 12 -1.99 0.08 8.32
N PHE A 13 -0.80 -0.52 8.20
CA PHE A 13 0.43 0.19 7.87
C PHE A 13 0.34 0.95 6.54
N LEU A 14 -0.15 0.29 5.48
CA LEU A 14 -0.26 0.92 4.17
C LEU A 14 -1.34 2.02 4.14
N LYS A 15 -2.43 1.87 4.91
CA LYS A 15 -3.47 2.90 5.08
C LYS A 15 -2.94 4.11 5.86
N ALA A 16 -2.16 3.88 6.91
CA ALA A 16 -1.53 4.96 7.67
C ALA A 16 -0.61 5.80 6.78
N TRP A 17 0.16 5.15 5.90
CA TRP A 17 0.95 5.86 4.90
C TRP A 17 0.08 6.69 3.94
N LEU A 18 -1.01 6.10 3.43
CA LEU A 18 -1.97 6.77 2.54
C LEU A 18 -2.61 7.99 3.19
N HIS A 19 -2.99 7.91 4.47
CA HIS A 19 -3.52 9.02 5.23
C HIS A 19 -2.50 10.17 5.36
N SER A 20 -1.24 9.84 5.64
CA SER A 20 -0.15 10.84 5.69
C SER A 20 0.16 11.46 4.33
N HIS A 21 -0.12 10.74 3.23
CA HIS A 21 0.15 11.17 1.85
C HIS A 21 -1.13 11.42 1.05
N ALA A 22 -2.22 11.84 1.71
CA ALA A 22 -3.51 12.04 1.07
C ALA A 22 -3.47 13.07 -0.08
N ALA A 23 -2.56 14.05 -0.01
CA ALA A 23 -2.34 15.04 -1.06
C ALA A 23 -1.64 14.47 -2.29
N HIS A 24 -0.80 13.45 -2.13
CA HIS A 24 -0.06 12.81 -3.21
C HIS A 24 0.13 11.30 -2.93
N PRO A 25 -0.89 10.46 -3.21
CA PRO A 25 -0.93 9.05 -2.84
C PRO A 25 -0.08 8.16 -3.75
N TYR A 26 1.07 8.67 -4.21
CA TYR A 26 2.01 7.98 -5.08
C TYR A 26 3.34 7.83 -4.36
N PRO A 27 3.60 6.68 -3.71
CA PRO A 27 4.85 6.48 -3.01
C PRO A 27 6.02 6.44 -4.01
N SER A 28 7.11 7.08 -3.62
CA SER A 28 8.39 6.99 -4.34
C SER A 28 8.94 5.56 -4.33
N GLU A 29 9.92 5.25 -5.17
CA GLU A 29 10.57 3.93 -5.15
C GLU A 29 11.21 3.59 -3.80
N ILE A 30 11.72 4.60 -3.09
CA ILE A 30 12.32 4.43 -1.77
C ILE A 30 11.24 4.02 -0.76
N GLU A 31 10.11 4.71 -0.74
CA GLU A 31 9.00 4.41 0.16
C GLU A 31 8.38 3.05 -0.16
N LYS A 32 8.24 2.69 -1.45
CA LYS A 32 7.81 1.36 -1.85
C LYS A 32 8.75 0.27 -1.30
N LYS A 33 10.07 0.48 -1.35
CA LYS A 33 11.04 -0.47 -0.74
C LYS A 33 10.86 -0.57 0.77
N GLN A 34 10.65 0.55 1.46
CA GLN A 34 10.40 0.56 2.91
C GLN A 34 9.10 -0.19 3.25
N MET A 35 8.03 0.02 2.49
CA MET A 35 6.77 -0.72 2.65
C MET A 35 6.97 -2.20 2.40
N CYS A 36 7.69 -2.59 1.35
CA CYS A 36 8.02 -3.98 1.07
C CYS A 36 8.78 -4.63 2.23
N HIS A 37 9.75 -3.92 2.80
CA HIS A 37 10.51 -4.41 3.96
C HIS A 37 9.63 -4.56 5.20
N ALA A 38 8.80 -3.56 5.50
CA ALA A 38 7.92 -3.56 6.67
C ALA A 38 6.79 -4.58 6.58
N THR A 39 6.26 -4.83 5.38
CA THR A 39 5.07 -5.67 5.17
C THR A 39 5.37 -7.07 4.64
N GLY A 40 6.62 -7.31 4.20
CA GLY A 40 7.02 -8.54 3.50
C GLY A 40 6.42 -8.66 2.09
N LEU A 41 5.79 -7.62 1.56
CA LEU A 41 5.19 -7.63 0.23
C LEU A 41 6.19 -7.34 -0.86
N SER A 42 5.94 -7.90 -2.05
CA SER A 42 6.67 -7.50 -3.26
C SER A 42 6.28 -6.10 -3.73
N MET A 43 7.19 -5.46 -4.47
CA MET A 43 6.99 -4.12 -5.05
C MET A 43 5.70 -4.00 -5.87
N SER A 44 5.37 -5.06 -6.61
CA SER A 44 4.15 -5.15 -7.41
C SER A 44 2.90 -5.27 -6.54
N GLN A 45 2.96 -5.98 -5.40
CA GLN A 45 1.83 -6.08 -4.48
C GLN A 45 1.54 -4.74 -3.80
N VAL A 46 2.58 -4.04 -3.36
CA VAL A 46 2.44 -2.69 -2.79
C VAL A 46 1.85 -1.72 -3.82
N SER A 47 2.39 -1.72 -5.05
CA SER A 47 1.89 -0.85 -6.12
C SER A 47 0.43 -1.15 -6.47
N ASN A 48 0.07 -2.43 -6.61
CA ASN A 48 -1.28 -2.84 -6.96
C ASN A 48 -2.28 -2.56 -5.82
N TRP A 49 -1.85 -2.68 -4.56
CA TRP A 49 -2.67 -2.32 -3.41
C TRP A 49 -2.91 -0.81 -3.33
N MET A 50 -1.86 0.00 -3.50
CA MET A 50 -1.97 1.46 -3.49
C MET A 50 -2.91 1.98 -4.57
N ILE A 51 -2.86 1.42 -5.78
CA ILE A 51 -3.78 1.80 -6.86
C ILE A 51 -5.20 1.37 -6.51
N ASN A 52 -5.40 0.15 -6.03
CA ASN A 52 -6.74 -0.38 -5.75
C ASN A 52 -7.41 0.29 -4.55
N VAL A 53 -6.68 0.50 -3.45
CA VAL A 53 -7.18 1.12 -2.22
C VAL A 53 -7.19 2.64 -2.33
N GLY A 54 -6.19 3.24 -2.97
CA GLY A 54 -6.19 4.67 -3.27
C GLY A 54 -7.47 5.04 -4.00
N VAL A 55 -7.79 4.37 -5.11
CA VAL A 55 -9.05 4.58 -5.84
C VAL A 55 -10.28 4.35 -4.97
N LEU A 56 -10.29 3.36 -4.07
CA LEU A 56 -11.44 3.10 -3.20
C LEU A 56 -11.62 4.09 -2.04
N SER A 57 -10.57 4.83 -1.67
CA SER A 57 -10.59 5.79 -0.55
C SER A 57 -10.85 7.23 -0.97
N ILE A 58 -10.84 7.54 -2.27
CA ILE A 58 -11.21 8.86 -2.85
C ILE A 58 -12.66 8.94 -3.35
N TYR A 59 -13.46 7.89 -3.16
CA TYR A 59 -14.91 7.90 -3.38
C TYR A 59 -15.68 7.66 -2.08
#